data_AF-A0A5Q3QIQ4-F1
#
_entry.id   AF-A0A5Q3QIQ4-F1
#
_cell.length_a   1.000
_cell.length_b   1.000
_cell.length_c   1.000
_cell.angle_alpha   90.00
_cell.angle_beta   90.00
_cell.angle_gamma   90.00
#
_symmetry.space_group_name_H-M   'P 1'
#
loop_
_entity.id
_entity.type
_entity.pdbx_description
1 polymer ?
#
loop_
_entity_poly.entity_id
_entity_poly.type
_entity_poly.pdbx_seq_one_letter_code
_entity_poly.pdbx_strand_id
1 'polypeptide(L)' 'MSERPVLRIVRGNADDAEIAAVTAALTAVAANLAEAPQAGPQRLSEWASRSSALRRTTAQQSLRPGSNAWRASALPQ' A
#
# COMPACT_ATOMS: atom_id res chain seq x y z
N MET A 1 -24.23 -12.70 11.16
CA MET A 1 -23.88 -11.78 10.06
C MET A 1 -22.59 -12.27 9.42
N SER A 2 -22.57 -12.50 8.10
CA SER A 2 -21.30 -12.82 7.42
C SER A 2 -20.48 -11.54 7.29
N GLU A 3 -19.39 -11.46 8.03
CA GLU A 3 -18.45 -10.34 8.02
C GLU A 3 -17.78 -10.25 6.64
N ARG A 4 -17.81 -9.08 6.02
CA ARG A 4 -17.26 -8.87 4.67
C ARG A 4 -15.73 -8.88 4.78
N PRO A 5 -15.00 -9.65 3.95
CA PRO A 5 -13.56 -9.79 4.11
C PRO A 5 -12.84 -8.45 3.94
N VAL A 6 -11.92 -8.15 4.85
CA VAL A 6 -11.11 -6.92 4.84
C VAL A 6 -10.19 -6.85 3.60
N LEU A 7 -9.80 -8.01 3.05
CA LEU A 7 -9.02 -8.12 1.83
C LEU A 7 -9.45 -9.34 1.02
N ARG A 8 -9.69 -9.15 -0.28
CA ARG A 8 -9.97 -10.25 -1.23
C ARG A 8 -8.83 -10.35 -2.24
N ILE A 9 -8.12 -11.47 -2.22
CA ILE A 9 -7.06 -11.76 -3.20
C ILE A 9 -7.68 -12.55 -4.36
N VAL A 10 -7.62 -11.99 -5.57
CA VAL A 10 -7.97 -12.69 -6.80
C VAL A 10 -6.67 -13.21 -7.41
N ARG A 11 -6.59 -14.52 -7.65
CA ARG A 11 -5.41 -15.16 -8.26
C ARG A 11 -5.72 -15.53 -9.71
N GLY A 12 -4.79 -15.25 -10.61
CA GLY A 12 -4.87 -15.53 -12.05
C GLY A 12 -3.62 -15.00 -12.75
N ASN A 13 -3.40 -15.42 -13.99
CA ASN A 13 -2.36 -14.86 -14.86
C ASN A 13 -3.06 -13.93 -15.85
N ALA A 14 -3.22 -12.66 -15.47
CA ALA A 14 -3.85 -11.66 -16.33
C ALA A 14 -2.99 -11.42 -17.58
N ASP A 15 -3.65 -11.25 -18.72
CA ASP A 15 -2.94 -10.85 -19.94
C ASP A 15 -2.67 -9.33 -19.97
N ASP A 16 -1.86 -8.89 -20.94
CA ASP A 16 -1.47 -7.48 -21.07
C ASP A 16 -2.69 -6.56 -21.30
N ALA A 17 -3.74 -7.05 -21.98
CA ALA A 17 -4.94 -6.29 -22.26
C ALA A 17 -5.79 -6.10 -21.00
N GLU A 18 -5.92 -7.12 -20.16
CA GLU A 18 -6.60 -7.07 -18.87
C GLU A 18 -5.87 -6.12 -17.90
N ILE A 19 -4.54 -6.17 -17.86
CA ILE A 19 -3.73 -5.23 -17.05
C ILE A 19 -3.94 -3.79 -17.52
N ALA A 20 -3.95 -3.55 -18.84
CA ALA A 20 -4.21 -2.24 -19.40
C ALA A 20 -5.62 -1.74 -19.06
N ALA A 21 -6.64 -2.59 -19.16
CA ALA A 21 -8.02 -2.25 -18.84
C ALA A 21 -8.21 -1.83 -17.38
N VAL A 22 -7.65 -2.58 -16.43
CA VAL A 22 -7.72 -2.24 -15.00
C VAL A 22 -6.98 -0.94 -14.71
N THR A 23 -5.81 -0.74 -15.33
CA THR A 23 -5.04 0.50 -15.18
C THR A 23 -5.82 1.71 -15.70
N ALA A 24 -6.42 1.61 -16.88
CA ALA A 24 -7.25 2.67 -17.46
C ALA A 24 -8.48 3.01 -16.59
N ALA A 25 -9.11 2.00 -16.01
CA ALA A 25 -10.22 2.22 -15.08
C ALA A 25 -9.76 2.96 -13.81
N LEU A 26 -8.63 2.55 -13.23
CA LEU A 26 -8.05 3.19 -12.05
C LEU A 26 -7.63 4.64 -12.32
N THR A 27 -7.01 4.92 -13.47
CA THR A 27 -6.61 6.29 -13.82
C THR A 27 -7.81 7.20 -14.04
N ALA A 28 -8.88 6.71 -14.69
CA ALA A 28 -10.12 7.46 -14.85
C ALA A 28 -10.77 7.81 -13.49
N VAL A 29 -10.83 6.85 -12.56
CA VAL A 29 -11.32 7.09 -11.20
C VAL A 29 -10.44 8.11 -10.47
N ALA A 30 -9.11 7.98 -10.55
CA ALA A 30 -8.18 8.90 -9.90
C ALA A 30 -8.28 10.32 -10.46
N ALA A 31 -8.45 10.47 -11.78
CA ALA A 31 -8.65 11.77 -12.41
C ALA A 31 -9.93 12.46 -11.92
N ASN A 32 -11.03 11.70 -11.78
CA ASN A 32 -12.28 12.23 -11.22
C ASN A 32 -12.11 12.71 -9.77
N LEU A 33 -11.38 11.94 -8.94
CA LEU A 33 -11.10 12.34 -7.56
C LEU A 33 -10.19 13.57 -7.44
N ALA A 34 -9.29 13.80 -8.41
CA ALA A 34 -8.42 14.96 -8.43
C ALA A 34 -9.17 16.27 -8.69
N GLU A 35 -10.30 16.20 -9.40
CA GLU A 35 -11.16 17.34 -9.72
C GLU A 35 -12.12 17.71 -8.58
N ALA A 36 -12.26 16.85 -7.57
CA ALA A 36 -13.05 17.13 -6.38
C ALA A 36 -12.40 18.26 -5.55
N PRO A 37 -13.21 19.17 -4.95
CA PRO A 37 -12.70 20.17 -4.03
C PRO A 37 -11.88 19.49 -2.94
N GLN A 38 -10.68 19.98 -2.67
CA GLN A 38 -9.81 19.45 -1.61
C GLN A 38 -10.55 19.55 -0.27
N ALA A 39 -11.16 18.46 0.17
CA ALA A 39 -11.61 18.31 1.54
C ALA A 39 -10.37 18.48 2.45
N GLY A 40 -10.57 19.09 3.63
CA GLY A 40 -9.50 19.38 4.59
C GLY A 40 -8.58 18.18 4.87
N PRO A 41 -7.44 18.40 5.54
CA PRO A 41 -6.30 17.48 5.53
C PRO A 41 -6.71 16.01 5.71
N GLN A 42 -6.60 15.23 4.63
CA GLN A 42 -6.83 13.79 4.69
C GLN A 42 -5.87 13.18 5.71
N ARG A 43 -6.38 12.29 6.56
CA ARG A 43 -5.50 11.43 7.35
C ARG A 43 -4.66 10.60 6.39
N LEU A 44 -3.40 11.01 6.25
CA LEU A 44 -2.39 10.25 5.52
C LEU A 44 -2.32 8.85 6.12
N SER A 45 -2.19 7.84 5.26
CA SER A 45 -1.94 6.48 5.74
C SER A 45 -0.69 6.46 6.62
N GLU A 46 -0.58 5.51 7.55
CA GLU A 46 0.61 5.35 8.40
C GLU A 46 1.91 5.19 7.58
N TRP A 47 1.78 4.77 6.32
CA TRP A 47 2.85 4.67 5.33
C TRP A 47 3.31 6.02 4.80
N ALA A 48 2.41 7.00 4.71
CA ALA A 48 2.69 8.37 4.31
C ALA A 48 3.06 9.28 5.51
N SER A 49 3.13 8.72 6.74
CA SER A 49 3.55 9.46 7.93
C SER A 49 5.02 9.88 7.85
N ARG A 50 5.30 11.19 7.94
CA ARG A 50 6.68 11.72 8.00
C ARG A 50 7.45 11.18 9.21
N SER A 51 6.75 10.90 10.31
CA SER A 51 7.37 10.28 11.49
C SER A 51 7.89 8.88 11.17
N SER A 52 7.24 8.13 10.28
CA SER A 52 7.73 6.84 9.79
C SER A 52 8.99 6.99 8.91
N ALA A 53 9.16 8.10 8.21
CA ALA A 53 10.39 8.38 7.47
C ALA A 53 11.59 8.69 8.40
N LEU A 54 11.34 9.39 9.51
CA LEU A 54 12.37 9.78 10.49
C LEU A 54 12.73 8.65 11.47
N ARG A 55 11.77 7.78 11.83
CA ARG A 55 12.04 6.65 12.76
C ARG A 55 12.81 5.50 12.11
N ARG A 56 12.83 5.40 10.78
CA ARG A 56 13.66 4.44 10.05
C ARG A 56 15.16 4.73 10.15
N THR A 57 15.57 5.91 10.60
CA THR A 57 16.99 6.33 10.60
C THR A 57 17.69 6.30 11.96
N THR A 58 16.96 6.28 13.10
CA THR A 58 17.58 6.65 14.40
C THR A 58 17.56 5.60 15.52
N ALA A 59 17.01 4.40 15.33
CA ALA A 59 17.23 3.27 16.27
C ALA A 59 16.85 1.89 15.70
N GLN A 60 16.13 1.85 14.56
CA GLN A 60 15.70 0.64 13.84
C GLN A 60 16.56 0.37 12.59
N GLN A 61 17.84 0.74 12.68
CA GLN A 61 18.86 0.48 11.67
C GLN A 61 19.22 -1.02 11.72
N SER A 62 18.50 -1.84 10.95
CA SER A 62 19.06 -2.83 10.00
C SER A 62 18.02 -3.94 9.74
N LEU A 63 17.07 -3.68 8.82
CA LEU A 63 16.64 -4.77 7.95
C LEU A 63 17.89 -5.14 7.13
N ARG A 64 18.74 -6.02 7.67
CA ARG A 64 19.99 -6.42 7.01
C ARG A 64 19.63 -6.92 5.62
N PRO A 65 20.14 -6.34 4.52
CA PRO A 65 19.92 -6.91 3.21
C PRO A 65 20.47 -8.35 3.21
N GLY A 66 19.64 -9.32 2.86
CA GLY A 66 20.01 -10.73 2.86
C GLY A 66 18.83 -11.62 2.53
N SER A 67 19.09 -12.77 1.91
CA SER A 67 18.07 -13.71 1.42
C SER A 67 17.05 -14.15 2.48
N ASN A 68 17.40 -14.04 3.77
CA ASN A 68 16.58 -14.47 4.90
C ASN A 68 16.19 -13.33 5.85
N ALA A 69 16.42 -12.07 5.50
CA ALA A 69 16.18 -10.92 6.37
C ALA A 69 14.71 -10.76 6.77
N TRP A 70 13.80 -11.14 5.87
CA TRP A 70 12.36 -11.13 6.10
C TRP A 70 11.92 -12.12 7.19
N ARG A 71 12.73 -13.11 7.58
CA ARG A 71 12.41 -14.01 8.71
C ARG A 71 12.46 -13.29 10.06
N ALA A 72 13.22 -12.21 10.16
CA ALA A 72 13.29 -11.39 11.36
C ALA A 72 12.02 -10.54 11.58
N SER A 73 11.17 -10.36 10.55
CA SER A 73 9.90 -9.64 10.71
C SER A 73 8.79 -10.50 11.33
N ALA A 74 9.03 -11.77 11.64
CA ALA A 74 8.06 -12.69 12.22
C ALA A 74 8.15 -12.86 13.75
N LEU A 75 9.14 -12.23 14.40
CA LEU A 75 9.26 -12.27 15.86
C LEU A 75 8.45 -11.13 16.49
N PRO A 76 7.57 -11.42 17.47
CA PRO A 76 6.98 -10.38 18.31
C PRO A 76 8.08 -9.74 19.18
N GLN A 77 8.05 -8.41 19.29
CA GLN A 77 8.72 -7.67 20.37
C GLN A 77 7.72 -7.48 21.51
#